data_AF-A2G7A6-F1
#
_entry.id   AF-A2G7A6-F1
#
_cell.length_a   1.000
_cell.length_b   1.000
_cell.length_c   1.000
_cell.angle_alpha   90.00
_cell.angle_beta   90.00
_cell.angle_gamma   90.00
#
_symmetry.space_group_name_H-M   'P 1'
#
loop_
_entity.id
_entity.type
_entity.pdbx_description
1 polymer ?
#
loop_
_entity_poly.entity_id
_entity_poly.type
_entity_poly.pdbx_seq_one_letter_code
_entity_poly.pdbx_strand_id
1 'polypeptide(L)'
;MSKNKKLPFSKITSEEKEKEKGKEDNYVHPWWTDTYSFKKYVRGVAPQHLIDTSTRHRIYNSVYWQQHCFGVNLLTLVDRAQSLKGVGGVYGLFREPCNFICLFLKLLELEPSKKVIEGFLNTKSWQMKHLRLLAALYVRFVFPAEEVYLILEGLLGQYFKVAVLREEGFKVEYFDTVIYSFLHDKFWCGITFPPLTPRNNLPPRITPLAHMADKIKEEEFAKLGMNKDGELFEEIEKRKSEEKQSGRIQFKVKKKVPVPAPQKSEANEIAEENKLRAMLGLPLLH
;
A
#
# COMPACT_ATOMS: atom_id res chain seq x y z
N MET A 1 17.40 64.82 -27.84
CA MET A 1 18.36 64.67 -26.71
C MET A 1 17.60 63.93 -25.62
N SER A 2 17.97 62.80 -25.02
CA SER A 2 19.28 62.20 -24.76
C SER A 2 19.11 60.68 -24.48
N LYS A 3 19.95 59.88 -25.15
CA LYS A 3 20.61 58.61 -24.79
C LYS A 3 20.05 57.70 -23.69
N ASN A 4 19.83 56.44 -24.10
CA ASN A 4 20.25 55.15 -23.52
C ASN A 4 20.55 55.05 -22.01
N LYS A 5 19.97 54.01 -21.37
CA LYS A 5 20.74 52.96 -20.66
C LYS A 5 19.85 51.77 -20.24
N LYS A 6 20.05 50.63 -20.91
CA LYS A 6 19.85 49.30 -20.30
C LYS A 6 20.93 49.11 -19.22
N LEU A 7 20.58 48.51 -18.08
CA LEU A 7 21.42 47.80 -17.09
C LEU A 7 20.51 47.38 -15.90
N PRO A 8 20.84 46.36 -15.10
CA PRO A 8 21.03 44.95 -15.43
C PRO A 8 20.12 44.02 -14.58
N PHE A 9 20.10 42.74 -14.91
CA PHE A 9 19.64 41.67 -14.01
C PHE A 9 20.42 41.75 -12.67
N SER A 10 19.80 42.29 -11.63
CA SER A 10 20.32 42.23 -10.26
C SER A 10 19.65 41.09 -9.51
N LYS A 11 20.49 40.12 -9.14
CA LYS A 11 20.31 39.03 -8.18
C LYS A 11 19.18 39.26 -7.18
N ILE A 12 18.14 38.44 -7.28
CA ILE A 12 17.15 38.23 -6.23
C ILE A 12 17.92 37.68 -5.03
N THR A 13 18.05 38.50 -3.99
CA THR A 13 18.61 38.10 -2.71
C THR A 13 17.69 37.05 -2.08
N SER A 14 18.30 36.09 -1.38
CA SER A 14 17.64 34.97 -0.68
C SER A 14 16.56 35.39 0.34
N GLU A 15 16.40 36.69 0.58
CA GLU A 15 15.43 37.27 1.53
C GLU A 15 14.02 37.41 0.95
N GLU A 16 13.85 37.42 -0.37
CA GLU A 16 12.51 37.50 -0.99
C GLU A 16 11.81 36.14 -1.13
N LYS A 17 12.55 35.02 -1.00
CA LYS A 17 11.96 33.67 -1.01
C LYS A 17 11.37 33.24 0.34
N GLU A 18 11.63 33.96 1.43
CA GLU A 18 11.09 33.62 2.75
C GLU A 18 9.73 34.24 3.06
N LYS A 19 9.22 35.16 2.23
CA LYS A 19 7.95 35.87 2.49
C LYS A 19 6.71 35.22 1.85
N GLU A 20 6.85 34.09 1.16
CA GLU A 20 5.72 33.29 0.66
C GLU A 20 5.53 31.96 1.43
N LYS A 21 6.00 31.87 2.67
CA LYS A 21 5.52 30.81 3.58
C LYS A 21 4.18 31.26 4.17
N GLY A 22 3.11 30.74 3.57
CA GLY A 22 1.75 30.95 4.03
C GLY A 22 1.62 30.63 5.52
N LYS A 23 0.98 31.56 6.26
CA LYS A 23 0.44 31.42 7.63
C LYS A 23 0.82 30.09 8.30
N GLU A 24 2.03 30.00 8.82
CA GLU A 24 2.41 28.93 9.73
C GLU A 24 1.66 29.18 11.04
N ASP A 25 0.82 28.22 11.43
CA ASP A 25 0.16 28.21 12.72
C ASP A 25 1.23 28.36 13.82
N ASN A 26 1.17 29.44 14.61
CA ASN A 26 2.05 29.73 15.76
C ASN A 26 1.81 28.74 16.91
N TYR A 27 1.99 27.45 16.67
CA TYR A 27 1.90 26.44 17.71
C TYR A 27 3.27 26.01 18.19
N VAL A 28 3.59 26.40 19.42
CA VAL A 28 4.78 25.95 20.14
C VAL A 28 4.48 24.57 20.71
N HIS A 29 5.11 23.54 20.15
CA HIS A 29 5.05 22.19 20.69
C HIS A 29 5.59 22.17 22.13
N PRO A 30 5.02 21.34 23.04
CA PRO A 30 5.58 21.20 24.38
C PRO A 30 7.05 20.80 24.31
N TRP A 31 7.91 21.46 25.10
CA TRP A 31 9.38 21.31 25.05
C TRP A 31 9.89 19.86 25.13
N TRP A 32 9.12 18.94 25.72
CA TRP A 32 9.47 17.52 25.82
C TRP A 32 9.25 16.74 24.51
N THR A 33 8.50 17.28 23.54
CA THR A 33 8.30 16.67 22.21
C THR A 33 9.43 16.97 21.23
N ASP A 34 10.21 18.03 21.46
CA ASP A 34 11.37 18.42 20.62
C ASP A 34 12.60 17.53 20.83
N THR A 35 12.56 16.60 21.79
CA THR A 35 13.68 15.69 22.10
C THR A 35 13.66 14.38 21.31
N TYR A 36 12.58 14.09 20.58
CA TYR A 36 12.51 12.91 19.71
C TYR A 36 13.07 13.24 18.32
N SER A 37 14.31 12.82 18.06
CA SER A 37 14.83 12.74 16.69
C SER A 37 13.98 11.76 15.88
N PHE A 38 13.11 12.28 15.02
CA PHE A 38 12.24 11.48 14.18
C PHE A 38 13.06 10.70 13.16
N LYS A 39 12.81 9.39 13.06
CA LYS A 39 13.58 8.51 12.17
C LYS A 39 13.17 8.66 10.72
N LYS A 40 11.89 8.94 10.45
CA LYS A 40 11.36 9.01 9.08
C LYS A 40 10.34 10.12 8.90
N TYR A 41 10.56 10.94 7.88
CA TYR A 41 9.56 11.87 7.38
C TYR A 41 8.58 11.12 6.47
N VAL A 42 7.29 11.33 6.70
CA VAL A 42 6.21 10.73 5.95
C VAL A 42 5.49 11.86 5.23
N ARG A 43 5.46 11.83 3.90
CA ARG A 43 4.86 12.90 3.07
C ARG A 43 5.44 14.29 3.36
N GLY A 44 6.73 14.36 3.72
CA GLY A 44 7.44 15.61 4.00
C GLY A 44 7.17 16.20 5.39
N VAL A 45 6.37 15.55 6.24
CA VAL A 45 6.09 15.98 7.61
C VAL A 45 6.44 14.87 8.61
N ALA A 46 6.58 15.22 9.90
CA ALA A 46 6.74 14.18 10.92
C ALA A 46 5.43 13.36 11.03
N PRO A 47 5.50 12.07 11.37
CA PRO A 47 4.31 11.20 11.41
C PRO A 47 3.18 11.73 12.31
N GLN A 48 3.53 12.41 13.41
CA GLN A 48 2.57 13.00 14.34
C GLN A 48 1.76 14.13 13.70
N HIS A 49 2.38 14.91 12.82
CA HIS A 49 1.78 16.08 12.16
C HIS A 49 0.82 15.69 11.03
N LEU A 50 0.68 14.40 10.72
CA LEU A 50 -0.34 13.93 9.78
C LEU A 50 -1.77 14.15 10.30
N ILE A 51 -1.94 14.27 11.63
CA ILE A 51 -3.20 14.67 12.25
C ILE A 51 -3.22 16.19 12.40
N ASP A 52 -4.38 16.80 12.14
CA ASP A 52 -4.59 18.24 12.31
C ASP A 52 -4.16 18.74 13.70
N THR A 53 -3.55 19.93 13.73
CA THR A 53 -3.01 20.58 14.92
C THR A 53 -4.08 20.73 16.01
N SER A 54 -5.30 21.16 15.65
CA SER A 54 -6.38 21.32 16.63
C SER A 54 -6.78 19.99 17.29
N THR A 55 -6.78 18.91 16.52
CA THR A 55 -7.11 17.57 16.99
C THR A 55 -6.01 17.03 17.90
N ARG A 56 -4.73 17.24 17.55
CA ARG A 56 -3.60 16.83 18.40
C ARG A 56 -3.64 17.48 19.78
N HIS A 57 -3.95 18.77 19.89
CA HIS A 57 -3.98 19.44 21.20
C HIS A 57 -5.08 18.87 22.08
N ARG A 58 -6.25 18.59 21.49
CA ARG A 58 -7.36 17.96 22.20
C ARG A 58 -6.97 16.57 22.68
N ILE A 59 -6.25 15.80 21.87
CA ILE A 59 -5.71 14.48 22.26
C ILE A 59 -4.76 14.62 23.45
N TYR A 60 -3.76 15.52 23.37
CA TYR A 60 -2.80 15.70 24.46
C TYR A 60 -3.44 16.16 25.78
N ASN A 61 -4.51 16.94 25.70
CA ASN A 61 -5.27 17.41 26.87
C ASN A 61 -6.32 16.39 27.36
N SER A 62 -6.53 15.29 26.65
CA SER A 62 -7.52 14.28 27.05
C SER A 62 -7.04 13.49 28.27
N VAL A 63 -8.00 13.14 29.14
CA VAL A 63 -7.73 12.32 30.34
C VAL A 63 -7.12 10.98 29.95
N TYR A 64 -7.62 10.37 28.87
CA TYR A 64 -7.12 9.09 28.39
C TYR A 64 -5.66 9.17 27.93
N TRP A 65 -5.25 10.26 27.29
CA TRP A 65 -3.86 10.44 26.89
C TRP A 65 -2.93 10.51 28.09
N GLN A 66 -3.29 11.31 29.09
CA GLN A 66 -2.46 11.52 30.28
C GLN A 66 -2.34 10.24 31.13
N GLN A 67 -3.42 9.48 31.28
CA GLN A 67 -3.43 8.29 32.13
C GLN A 67 -2.89 7.05 31.43
N HIS A 68 -3.28 6.86 30.17
CA HIS A 68 -2.91 5.67 29.42
C HIS A 68 -1.77 5.99 28.46
N CYS A 69 -1.84 7.01 27.61
CA CYS A 69 -0.86 7.19 26.52
C CYS A 69 0.55 7.69 26.95
N PHE A 70 0.82 7.84 28.25
CA PHE A 70 2.16 8.13 28.76
C PHE A 70 3.05 6.87 28.79
N GLY A 71 4.30 6.98 28.29
CA GLY A 71 5.31 5.91 28.39
C GLY A 71 4.98 4.57 27.72
N VAL A 72 4.09 4.57 26.72
CA VAL A 72 3.56 3.34 26.11
C VAL A 72 4.58 2.67 25.20
N ASN A 73 4.73 1.35 25.34
CA ASN A 73 5.43 0.51 24.37
C ASN A 73 4.44 -0.22 23.45
N LEU A 74 4.91 -0.74 22.32
CA LEU A 74 4.08 -1.50 21.37
C LEU A 74 3.32 -2.66 22.03
N LEU A 75 3.93 -3.34 23.00
CA LEU A 75 3.29 -4.43 23.73
C LEU A 75 2.09 -3.93 24.55
N THR A 76 2.31 -2.91 25.40
CA THR A 76 1.24 -2.28 26.19
C THR A 76 0.17 -1.59 25.34
N LEU A 77 0.52 -1.20 24.10
CA LEU A 77 -0.43 -0.62 23.16
C LEU A 77 -1.44 -1.68 22.69
N VAL A 78 -1.00 -2.92 22.46
CA VAL A 78 -1.88 -4.05 22.11
C VAL A 78 -2.91 -4.30 23.22
N ASP A 79 -2.46 -4.36 24.47
CA ASP A 79 -3.35 -4.58 25.63
C ASP A 79 -4.42 -3.49 25.74
N ARG A 80 -4.04 -2.24 25.48
CA ARG A 80 -4.96 -1.10 25.54
C ARG A 80 -5.88 -1.01 24.34
N ALA A 81 -5.43 -1.44 23.17
CA ALA A 81 -6.28 -1.55 22.00
C ALA A 81 -7.40 -2.58 22.23
N GLN A 82 -7.12 -3.66 22.95
CA GLN A 82 -8.12 -4.65 23.31
C GLN A 82 -9.18 -4.10 24.27
N SER A 83 -8.80 -3.21 25.20
CA SER A 83 -9.73 -2.64 26.19
C SER A 83 -10.62 -1.50 25.66
N LEU A 84 -10.45 -1.10 24.39
CA LEU A 84 -11.29 -0.08 23.78
C LEU A 84 -12.75 -0.52 23.67
N LYS A 85 -13.67 0.41 23.95
CA LYS A 85 -15.12 0.20 23.81
C LYS A 85 -15.59 0.24 22.35
N GLY A 86 -14.91 1.03 21.52
CA GLY A 86 -15.24 1.23 20.11
C GLY A 86 -14.18 2.05 19.37
N VAL A 87 -14.44 2.34 18.10
CA VAL A 87 -13.57 3.13 17.23
C VAL A 87 -14.20 4.47 16.88
N GLY A 88 -13.39 5.50 16.67
CA GLY A 88 -13.87 6.82 16.28
C GLY A 88 -12.76 7.84 16.29
N GLY A 89 -13.04 9.02 15.76
CA GLY A 89 -12.13 10.16 15.78
C GLY A 89 -12.51 11.13 16.89
N VAL A 90 -13.02 12.29 16.52
CA VAL A 90 -13.57 13.27 17.46
C VAL A 90 -15.10 13.18 17.46
N TYR A 91 -15.72 13.42 18.61
CA TYR A 91 -17.17 13.33 18.76
C TYR A 91 -17.73 14.45 19.66
N GLY A 92 -19.05 14.65 19.59
CA GLY A 92 -19.78 15.66 20.35
C GLY A 92 -19.50 17.11 19.92
N LEU A 93 -20.26 18.05 20.50
CA LEU A 93 -20.11 19.49 20.22
C LEU A 93 -18.73 20.01 20.61
N PHE A 94 -18.20 19.52 21.73
CA PHE A 94 -16.88 19.89 22.22
C PHE A 94 -15.75 19.19 21.48
N ARG A 95 -16.02 18.40 20.42
CA ARG A 95 -15.02 17.64 19.64
C ARG A 95 -14.01 16.93 20.54
N GLU A 96 -14.52 16.13 21.46
CA GLU A 96 -13.68 15.32 22.34
C GLU A 96 -13.04 14.18 21.55
N PRO A 97 -11.75 13.87 21.77
CA PRO A 97 -11.10 12.78 21.08
C PRO A 97 -11.54 11.43 21.68
N CYS A 98 -11.89 10.49 20.81
CA CYS A 98 -12.10 9.10 21.20
C CYS A 98 -10.78 8.46 21.67
N ASN A 99 -10.87 7.49 22.59
CA ASN A 99 -9.70 6.73 23.05
C ASN A 99 -8.97 6.02 21.89
N PHE A 100 -9.71 5.64 20.83
CA PHE A 100 -9.14 5.06 19.61
C PHE A 100 -8.19 6.02 18.90
N ILE A 101 -8.58 7.29 18.71
CA ILE A 101 -7.70 8.27 18.04
C ILE A 101 -6.50 8.66 18.91
N CYS A 102 -6.65 8.60 20.24
CA CYS A 102 -5.53 8.79 21.17
C CYS A 102 -4.46 7.70 20.99
N LEU A 103 -4.87 6.41 20.95
CA LEU A 103 -3.94 5.32 20.68
C LEU A 103 -3.35 5.38 19.27
N PHE A 104 -4.10 5.91 18.30
CA PHE A 104 -3.61 6.07 16.93
C PHE A 104 -2.48 7.11 16.86
N LEU A 105 -2.67 8.28 17.49
CA LEU A 105 -1.61 9.27 17.61
C LEU A 105 -0.38 8.64 18.27
N LYS A 106 -0.57 7.84 19.34
CA LYS A 106 0.55 7.15 19.97
C LYS A 106 1.24 6.15 19.06
N LEU A 107 0.49 5.43 18.22
CA LEU A 107 1.06 4.53 17.22
C LEU A 107 1.89 5.28 16.17
N LEU A 108 1.48 6.49 15.78
CA LEU A 108 2.28 7.39 14.93
C LEU A 108 3.57 7.84 15.62
N GLU A 109 3.52 8.14 16.92
CA GLU A 109 4.73 8.48 17.69
C GLU A 109 5.71 7.32 17.81
N LEU A 110 5.21 6.08 17.93
CA LEU A 110 6.04 4.89 18.11
C LEU A 110 6.72 4.41 16.82
N GLU A 111 6.24 4.85 15.66
CA GLU A 111 6.78 4.53 14.33
C GLU A 111 7.14 3.02 14.18
N PRO A 112 6.17 2.10 14.33
CA PRO A 112 6.44 0.68 14.25
C PRO A 112 6.94 0.27 12.85
N SER A 113 7.79 -0.76 12.83
CA SER A 113 8.23 -1.40 11.58
C SER A 113 7.06 -2.02 10.81
N LYS A 114 7.16 -2.03 9.48
CA LYS A 114 6.16 -2.61 8.58
C LYS A 114 5.79 -4.05 8.96
N LYS A 115 6.76 -4.87 9.37
CA LYS A 115 6.52 -6.25 9.84
C LYS A 115 5.60 -6.32 11.07
N VAL A 116 5.72 -5.36 11.98
CA VAL A 116 4.87 -5.30 13.19
C VAL A 116 3.44 -4.94 12.80
N ILE A 117 3.27 -3.98 11.88
CA ILE A 117 1.95 -3.61 11.34
C ILE A 117 1.31 -4.78 10.60
N GLU A 118 2.06 -5.51 9.77
CA GLU A 118 1.59 -6.73 9.13
C GLU A 118 1.17 -7.79 10.16
N GLY A 119 1.91 -7.92 11.27
CA GLY A 119 1.52 -8.77 12.40
C GLY A 119 0.20 -8.34 13.06
N PHE A 120 0.01 -7.04 13.30
CA PHE A 120 -1.25 -6.49 13.83
C PHE A 120 -2.42 -6.73 12.87
N LEU A 121 -2.19 -6.59 11.57
CA LEU A 121 -3.19 -6.86 10.54
C LEU A 121 -3.54 -8.34 10.45
N ASN A 122 -2.56 -9.24 10.55
CA ASN A 122 -2.79 -10.69 10.48
C ASN A 122 -3.37 -11.30 11.75
N THR A 123 -3.60 -10.50 12.79
CA THR A 123 -4.29 -10.97 13.99
C THR A 123 -5.75 -11.29 13.60
N LYS A 124 -6.09 -12.59 13.57
CA LYS A 124 -7.42 -13.10 13.19
C LYS A 124 -8.40 -13.17 14.36
N SER A 125 -7.96 -12.88 15.59
CA SER A 125 -8.83 -12.91 16.76
C SER A 125 -9.86 -11.78 16.71
N TRP A 126 -11.13 -12.14 16.86
CA TRP A 126 -12.25 -11.17 16.94
C TRP A 126 -12.08 -10.18 18.12
N GLN A 127 -11.40 -10.61 19.17
CA GLN A 127 -11.13 -9.79 20.36
C GLN A 127 -10.18 -8.62 20.08
N MET A 128 -9.36 -8.70 19.02
CA MET A 128 -8.39 -7.66 18.65
C MET A 128 -8.82 -6.84 17.44
N LYS A 129 -10.13 -6.70 17.22
CA LYS A 129 -10.69 -5.91 16.13
C LYS A 129 -10.23 -4.45 16.10
N HIS A 130 -10.11 -3.83 17.27
CA HIS A 130 -9.69 -2.43 17.38
C HIS A 130 -8.22 -2.26 17.02
N LEU A 131 -7.35 -3.18 17.43
CA LEU A 131 -5.93 -3.18 17.05
C LEU A 131 -5.78 -3.29 15.53
N ARG A 132 -6.58 -4.16 14.91
CA ARG A 132 -6.56 -4.33 13.45
C ARG A 132 -7.01 -3.07 12.71
N LEU A 133 -8.07 -2.41 13.19
CA LEU A 133 -8.50 -1.11 12.65
C LEU A 133 -7.46 -0.01 12.86
N LEU A 134 -6.75 -0.02 14.00
CA LEU A 134 -5.67 0.92 14.28
C LEU A 134 -4.52 0.77 13.29
N ALA A 135 -4.13 -0.49 13.03
CA ALA A 135 -3.11 -0.82 12.04
C ALA A 135 -3.56 -0.47 10.62
N ALA A 136 -4.83 -0.73 10.26
CA ALA A 136 -5.39 -0.33 8.97
C ALA A 136 -5.39 1.19 8.78
N LEU A 137 -5.73 1.95 9.82
CA LEU A 137 -5.67 3.41 9.80
C LEU A 137 -4.21 3.90 9.66
N TYR A 138 -3.26 3.23 10.32
CA TYR A 138 -1.83 3.56 10.19
C TYR A 138 -1.32 3.34 8.78
N VAL A 139 -1.69 2.21 8.16
CA VAL A 139 -1.40 1.96 6.75
C VAL A 139 -1.97 3.09 5.88
N ARG A 140 -3.23 3.46 6.07
CA ARG A 140 -3.89 4.51 5.28
C ARG A 140 -3.18 5.87 5.34
N PHE A 141 -2.57 6.21 6.47
CA PHE A 141 -1.86 7.49 6.66
C PHE A 141 -0.42 7.44 6.17
N VAL A 142 0.31 6.38 6.53
CA VAL A 142 1.77 6.34 6.43
C VAL A 142 2.26 5.71 5.13
N PHE A 143 1.54 4.72 4.60
CA PHE A 143 2.03 3.90 3.49
C PHE A 143 1.79 4.60 2.14
N PRO A 144 2.57 4.25 1.09
CA PRO A 144 2.31 4.72 -0.26
C PRO A 144 0.97 4.18 -0.77
N ALA A 145 0.33 4.91 -1.68
CA ALA A 145 -1.03 4.63 -2.15
C ALA A 145 -1.21 3.19 -2.68
N GLU A 146 -0.22 2.68 -3.42
CA GLU A 146 -0.23 1.33 -3.98
C GLU A 146 -0.35 0.25 -2.89
N GLU A 147 0.50 0.34 -1.86
CA GLU A 147 0.48 -0.59 -0.73
C GLU A 147 -0.80 -0.46 0.10
N VAL A 148 -1.33 0.77 0.24
CA VAL A 148 -2.61 1.00 0.93
C VAL A 148 -3.72 0.21 0.27
N TYR A 149 -3.85 0.26 -1.05
CA TYR A 149 -4.87 -0.51 -1.77
C TYR A 149 -4.65 -2.02 -1.60
N LEU A 150 -3.44 -2.52 -1.86
CA LEU A 150 -3.16 -3.96 -1.77
C LEU A 150 -3.46 -4.54 -0.38
N ILE A 151 -3.07 -3.82 0.67
CA ILE A 151 -3.26 -4.28 2.05
C ILE A 151 -4.72 -4.16 2.48
N LEU A 152 -5.34 -2.99 2.31
CA LEU A 152 -6.70 -2.74 2.80
C LEU A 152 -7.77 -3.47 1.99
N GLU A 153 -7.59 -3.65 0.67
CA GLU A 153 -8.52 -4.45 -0.14
C GLU A 153 -8.58 -5.91 0.34
N GLY A 154 -7.44 -6.47 0.79
CA GLY A 154 -7.40 -7.80 1.40
C GLY A 154 -8.17 -7.92 2.73
N LEU A 155 -8.43 -6.81 3.41
CA LEU A 155 -9.18 -6.77 4.67
C LEU A 155 -10.70 -6.71 4.47
N LEU A 156 -11.19 -6.41 3.27
CA LEU A 156 -12.62 -6.29 2.97
C LEU A 156 -13.39 -7.61 3.09
N GLY A 157 -12.70 -8.75 3.14
CA GLY A 157 -13.33 -10.06 3.36
C GLY A 157 -13.86 -10.29 4.79
N GLN A 158 -13.75 -9.32 5.70
CA GLN A 158 -14.07 -9.49 7.12
C GLN A 158 -15.31 -8.71 7.56
N TYR A 159 -16.31 -9.46 8.03
CA TYR A 159 -17.67 -8.94 8.26
C TYR A 159 -18.06 -8.91 9.75
N PHE A 160 -17.10 -8.67 10.66
CA PHE A 160 -17.43 -8.61 12.09
C PHE A 160 -17.95 -7.23 12.51
N LYS A 161 -18.78 -7.23 13.55
CA LYS A 161 -19.41 -6.01 14.09
C LYS A 161 -18.44 -5.18 14.95
N VAL A 162 -18.44 -3.87 14.73
CA VAL A 162 -17.62 -2.87 15.42
C VAL A 162 -18.52 -1.73 15.89
N ALA A 163 -18.30 -1.25 17.12
CA ALA A 163 -18.96 -0.04 17.60
C ALA A 163 -18.17 1.18 17.11
N VAL A 164 -18.79 2.00 16.25
CA VAL A 164 -18.23 3.24 15.72
C VAL A 164 -18.86 4.42 16.44
N LEU A 165 -18.05 5.27 17.06
CA LEU A 165 -18.47 6.49 17.73
C LEU A 165 -18.64 7.60 16.68
N ARG A 166 -19.90 7.95 16.41
CA ARG A 166 -20.33 9.07 15.58
C ARG A 166 -20.64 10.29 16.47
N GLU A 167 -21.03 11.40 15.87
CA GLU A 167 -21.38 12.63 16.61
C GLU A 167 -22.53 12.43 17.60
N GLU A 168 -23.51 11.59 17.24
CA GLU A 168 -24.71 11.28 18.05
C GLU A 168 -24.50 10.14 19.05
N GLY A 169 -23.36 9.43 18.99
CA GLY A 169 -23.06 8.30 19.88
C GLY A 169 -22.56 7.05 19.17
N PHE A 170 -22.63 5.90 19.86
CA PHE A 170 -22.14 4.62 19.33
C PHE A 170 -23.14 4.01 18.35
N LYS A 171 -22.69 3.79 17.12
CA LYS A 171 -23.41 3.05 16.08
C LYS A 171 -22.70 1.74 15.80
N VAL A 172 -23.46 0.65 15.68
CA VAL A 172 -22.89 -0.63 15.27
C VAL A 172 -22.75 -0.64 13.74
N GLU A 173 -21.52 -0.82 13.28
CA GLU A 173 -21.19 -0.99 11.86
C GLU A 173 -20.37 -2.27 11.68
N TYR A 174 -20.04 -2.58 10.43
CA TYR A 174 -19.22 -3.74 10.07
C TYR A 174 -17.79 -3.32 9.74
N PHE A 175 -16.83 -4.20 9.99
CA PHE A 175 -15.41 -3.91 9.80
C PHE A 175 -15.05 -3.60 8.35
N ASP A 176 -15.53 -4.39 7.40
CA ASP A 176 -15.41 -4.13 5.96
C ASP A 176 -15.93 -2.73 5.57
N THR A 177 -17.05 -2.30 6.14
CA THR A 177 -17.62 -0.97 5.91
C THR A 177 -16.70 0.14 6.39
N VAL A 178 -16.06 -0.06 7.56
CA VAL A 178 -15.06 0.89 8.09
C VAL A 178 -13.81 0.92 7.20
N ILE A 179 -13.31 -0.24 6.76
CA ILE A 179 -12.16 -0.32 5.84
C ILE A 179 -12.48 0.33 4.49
N TYR A 180 -13.69 0.11 3.98
CA TYR A 180 -14.17 0.74 2.75
C TYR A 180 -14.17 2.28 2.89
N SER A 181 -14.65 2.78 4.03
CA SER A 181 -14.63 4.21 4.37
C SER A 181 -13.19 4.76 4.36
N PHE A 182 -12.22 4.01 4.89
CA PHE A 182 -10.80 4.41 4.86
C PHE A 182 -10.23 4.57 3.45
N LEU A 183 -10.71 3.78 2.48
CA LEU A 183 -10.22 3.81 1.11
C LEU A 183 -10.86 4.93 0.27
N HIS A 184 -12.14 5.23 0.49
CA HIS A 184 -12.91 6.10 -0.41
C HIS A 184 -13.16 7.49 0.18
N ASP A 185 -13.31 7.61 1.50
CA ASP A 185 -13.65 8.87 2.13
C ASP A 185 -12.43 9.78 2.25
N LYS A 186 -12.67 11.08 2.20
CA LYS A 186 -11.65 12.11 2.50
C LYS A 186 -11.60 12.45 3.98
N PHE A 187 -12.71 12.24 4.68
CA PHE A 187 -12.88 12.55 6.10
C PHE A 187 -13.56 11.38 6.78
N TRP A 188 -13.08 11.00 7.96
CA TRP A 188 -13.68 9.93 8.75
C TRP A 188 -13.71 10.32 10.23
N CYS A 189 -14.92 10.35 10.81
CA CYS A 189 -15.17 10.69 12.22
C CYS A 189 -14.43 11.96 12.69
N GLY A 190 -14.48 13.02 11.88
CA GLY A 190 -13.86 14.32 12.19
C GLY A 190 -12.34 14.38 12.00
N ILE A 191 -11.73 13.34 11.42
CA ILE A 191 -10.32 13.34 11.02
C ILE A 191 -10.22 13.46 9.51
N THR A 192 -9.36 14.36 9.05
CA THR A 192 -9.01 14.51 7.64
C THR A 192 -7.98 13.47 7.25
N PHE A 193 -8.25 12.73 6.17
CA PHE A 193 -7.24 11.82 5.62
C PHE A 193 -6.29 12.53 4.67
N PRO A 194 -5.00 12.15 4.69
CA PRO A 194 -4.09 12.54 3.63
C PRO A 194 -4.64 12.11 2.26
N PRO A 195 -4.44 12.92 1.21
CA PRO A 195 -4.93 12.61 -0.13
C PRO A 195 -4.38 11.26 -0.59
N LEU A 196 -5.23 10.48 -1.24
CA LEU A 196 -4.91 9.18 -1.80
C LEU A 196 -5.04 9.27 -3.32
N THR A 197 -3.97 8.90 -4.02
CA THR A 197 -3.98 8.80 -5.48
C THR A 197 -5.01 7.74 -5.88
N PRO A 198 -5.86 7.98 -6.90
CA PRO A 198 -6.81 6.98 -7.35
C PRO A 198 -6.10 5.69 -7.76
N ARG A 199 -6.84 4.58 -7.66
CA ARG A 199 -6.36 3.22 -7.95
C ARG A 199 -6.09 3.02 -9.44
N ASN A 200 -4.97 3.54 -9.93
CA ASN A 200 -4.51 3.38 -11.31
C ASN A 200 -3.30 2.43 -11.33
N ASN A 201 -3.16 1.65 -12.42
CA ASN A 201 -2.01 0.75 -12.65
C ASN A 201 -1.78 -0.34 -11.59
N LEU A 202 -2.83 -0.71 -10.85
CA LEU A 202 -2.79 -1.79 -9.85
C LEU A 202 -3.43 -3.08 -10.39
N PRO A 203 -2.99 -4.26 -9.91
CA PRO A 203 -3.58 -5.53 -10.31
C PRO A 203 -5.08 -5.55 -10.06
N PRO A 204 -5.86 -6.40 -10.75
CA PRO A 204 -7.30 -6.50 -10.52
C PRO A 204 -7.59 -6.89 -9.06
N ARG A 205 -8.75 -6.45 -8.55
CA ARG A 205 -9.16 -6.74 -7.17
C ARG A 205 -9.36 -8.25 -7.00
N ILE A 206 -8.81 -8.79 -5.93
CA ILE A 206 -8.97 -10.20 -5.57
C ILE A 206 -10.29 -10.32 -4.81
N THR A 207 -11.37 -10.67 -5.52
CA THR A 207 -12.65 -10.95 -4.87
C THR A 207 -12.66 -12.38 -4.31
N PRO A 208 -13.25 -12.63 -3.13
CA PRO A 208 -13.46 -14.00 -2.64
C PRO A 208 -14.27 -14.88 -3.61
N LEU A 209 -15.05 -14.25 -4.49
CA LEU A 209 -15.85 -14.89 -5.52
C LEU A 209 -15.13 -15.08 -6.86
N ALA A 210 -13.84 -14.74 -6.96
CA ALA A 210 -13.10 -14.78 -8.23
C ALA A 210 -13.15 -16.18 -8.87
N HIS A 211 -12.97 -17.22 -8.07
CA HIS A 211 -13.08 -18.61 -8.54
C HIS A 211 -14.47 -18.98 -9.08
N MET A 212 -15.54 -18.38 -8.56
CA MET A 212 -16.88 -18.59 -9.13
C MET A 212 -17.04 -17.85 -10.45
N ALA A 213 -16.51 -16.63 -10.55
CA ALA A 213 -16.53 -15.87 -11.79
C ALA A 213 -15.75 -16.56 -12.91
N ASP A 214 -14.60 -17.15 -12.59
CA ASP A 214 -13.78 -17.88 -13.57
C ASP A 214 -14.50 -19.15 -14.07
N LYS A 215 -15.20 -19.87 -13.18
CA LYS A 215 -16.04 -21.01 -13.57
C LYS A 215 -17.18 -20.62 -14.51
N ILE A 216 -17.90 -19.53 -14.18
CA ILE A 216 -18.99 -19.04 -15.03
C ILE A 216 -18.45 -18.66 -16.41
N LYS A 217 -17.31 -17.96 -16.47
CA LYS A 217 -16.65 -17.63 -17.74
C LYS A 217 -16.28 -18.88 -18.54
N GLU A 218 -15.71 -19.91 -17.91
CA GLU A 218 -15.37 -21.16 -18.58
C GLU A 218 -16.61 -21.86 -19.16
N GLU A 219 -17.72 -21.91 -18.41
CA GLU A 219 -18.99 -22.49 -18.88
C GLU A 219 -19.62 -21.69 -20.02
N GLU A 220 -19.60 -20.36 -19.96
CA GLU A 220 -20.11 -19.48 -21.01
C GLU A 220 -19.26 -19.55 -22.27
N PHE A 221 -17.93 -19.54 -22.14
CA PHE A 221 -17.02 -19.70 -23.27
C PHE A 221 -17.20 -21.07 -23.94
N ALA A 222 -17.38 -22.15 -23.17
CA ALA A 222 -17.68 -23.46 -23.74
C ALA A 222 -18.98 -23.47 -24.56
N LYS A 223 -20.05 -22.78 -24.09
CA LYS A 223 -21.31 -22.64 -24.83
C LYS A 223 -21.16 -21.81 -26.11
N LEU A 224 -20.32 -20.79 -26.08
CA LEU A 224 -20.05 -19.90 -27.22
C LEU A 224 -19.00 -20.47 -28.19
N GLY A 225 -18.43 -21.65 -27.92
CA GLY A 225 -17.35 -22.19 -28.71
C GLY A 225 -16.09 -21.32 -28.67
N MET A 226 -15.78 -20.78 -27.49
CA MET A 226 -14.59 -19.96 -27.23
C MET A 226 -13.60 -20.70 -26.32
N ASN A 227 -12.32 -20.40 -26.49
CA ASN A 227 -11.23 -20.82 -25.62
C ASN A 227 -11.19 -20.02 -24.31
N LYS A 228 -10.34 -20.45 -23.36
CA LYS A 228 -10.15 -19.78 -22.06
C LYS A 228 -9.74 -18.31 -22.16
N ASP A 229 -9.10 -17.93 -23.27
CA ASP A 229 -8.68 -16.56 -23.56
C ASP A 229 -9.75 -15.73 -24.30
N GLY A 230 -10.92 -16.31 -24.58
CA GLY A 230 -12.04 -15.65 -25.27
C GLY A 230 -11.98 -15.67 -26.80
N GLU A 231 -11.04 -16.42 -27.39
CA GLU A 231 -10.95 -16.60 -28.85
C GLU A 231 -11.89 -17.72 -29.33
N LEU A 232 -12.65 -17.50 -30.42
CA LEU A 232 -13.50 -18.51 -31.05
C LEU A 232 -12.69 -19.67 -31.62
N PHE A 233 -13.14 -20.91 -31.39
CA PHE A 233 -12.47 -22.13 -31.92
C PHE A 233 -12.29 -22.07 -33.44
N GLU A 234 -13.29 -21.58 -34.19
CA GLU A 234 -13.23 -21.45 -35.64
C GLU A 234 -12.12 -20.49 -36.11
N GLU A 235 -11.90 -19.41 -35.38
CA GLU A 235 -10.89 -18.40 -35.70
C GLU A 235 -9.48 -18.97 -35.49
N ILE A 236 -9.31 -19.77 -34.44
CA ILE A 236 -8.05 -20.44 -34.09
C ILE A 236 -7.73 -21.53 -35.12
N GLU A 237 -8.75 -22.28 -35.56
CA GLU A 237 -8.59 -23.26 -36.62
C GLU A 237 -8.22 -22.63 -37.96
N LYS A 238 -8.83 -21.49 -38.32
CA LYS A 238 -8.44 -20.69 -39.49
C LYS A 238 -6.99 -20.24 -39.40
N ARG A 239 -6.58 -19.61 -38.29
CA ARG A 239 -5.20 -19.16 -38.06
C ARG A 239 -4.19 -20.33 -38.18
N LYS A 240 -4.50 -21.48 -37.57
CA LYS A 240 -3.68 -22.71 -37.69
C LYS A 240 -3.65 -23.26 -39.11
N SER A 241 -4.74 -23.13 -39.89
CA SER A 241 -4.78 -23.55 -41.29
C SER A 241 -3.96 -22.64 -42.20
N GLU A 242 -3.97 -21.34 -41.93
CA GLU A 242 -3.17 -20.32 -42.63
C GLU A 242 -1.67 -20.47 -42.31
N GLU A 243 -1.31 -20.77 -41.07
CA GLU A 243 0.06 -21.13 -40.67
C GLU A 243 0.53 -22.43 -41.34
N LYS A 244 -0.34 -23.44 -41.46
CA LYS A 244 -0.02 -24.69 -42.19
C LYS A 244 0.12 -24.47 -43.70
N GLN A 245 -0.62 -23.54 -44.29
CA GLN A 245 -0.52 -23.20 -45.70
C GLN A 245 0.75 -22.36 -46.00
N SER A 246 1.08 -21.40 -45.15
CA SER A 246 2.31 -20.60 -45.28
C SER A 246 3.59 -21.41 -44.99
N GLY A 247 3.53 -22.38 -44.07
CA GLY A 247 4.63 -23.34 -43.81
C GLY A 247 4.90 -24.34 -44.95
N ARG A 248 4.00 -24.47 -45.94
CA ARG A 248 4.19 -25.32 -47.13
C ARG A 248 4.94 -24.63 -48.27
N ILE A 249 5.15 -23.31 -48.21
CA ILE A 249 5.85 -22.53 -49.25
C ILE A 249 7.28 -22.18 -48.81
N GLN A 250 8.06 -23.11 -48.27
CA GLN A 250 9.54 -22.99 -48.24
C GLN A 250 10.23 -24.37 -48.21
N PHE A 251 10.08 -25.18 -49.25
CA PHE A 251 11.05 -26.25 -49.51
C PHE A 251 11.28 -26.47 -51.01
N LYS A 252 12.06 -25.58 -51.65
CA LYS A 252 12.89 -25.89 -52.83
C LYS A 252 14.22 -25.09 -52.83
N VAL A 253 15.24 -25.75 -52.25
CA VAL A 253 16.67 -25.83 -52.65
C VAL A 253 17.59 -24.58 -52.61
N LYS A 254 18.48 -24.63 -51.58
CA LYS A 254 19.92 -24.25 -51.47
C LYS A 254 20.37 -22.78 -51.32
N LYS A 255 20.88 -22.48 -50.12
CA LYS A 255 22.33 -22.27 -49.87
C LYS A 255 22.67 -22.63 -48.42
N LYS A 256 23.75 -23.40 -48.22
CA LYS A 256 24.34 -23.64 -46.89
C LYS A 256 24.77 -22.29 -46.32
N VAL A 257 24.15 -21.88 -45.22
CA VAL A 257 24.59 -20.82 -44.31
C VAL A 257 24.61 -21.47 -42.91
N PRO A 258 25.59 -21.16 -42.04
CA PRO A 258 25.89 -21.97 -40.87
C PRO A 258 24.74 -21.99 -39.86
N VAL A 259 24.45 -23.18 -39.35
CA VAL A 259 23.53 -23.42 -38.24
C VAL A 259 24.07 -22.70 -36.99
N PRO A 260 23.29 -21.87 -36.26
CA PRO A 260 23.65 -21.47 -34.90
C PRO A 260 23.63 -22.72 -34.03
N ALA A 261 24.70 -22.92 -33.26
CA ALA A 261 24.95 -24.13 -32.48
C ALA A 261 23.69 -24.61 -31.70
N PRO A 262 23.41 -25.93 -31.67
CA PRO A 262 22.36 -26.46 -30.82
C PRO A 262 22.66 -26.10 -29.36
N GLN A 263 21.62 -25.71 -28.61
CA GLN A 263 21.71 -25.53 -27.16
C GLN A 263 22.28 -26.82 -26.56
N LYS A 264 23.37 -26.68 -25.80
CA LYS A 264 24.11 -27.80 -25.22
C LYS A 264 23.17 -28.60 -24.32
N SER A 265 22.93 -29.86 -24.68
CA SER A 265 22.36 -30.84 -23.77
C SER A 265 23.40 -31.14 -22.68
N GLU A 266 22.98 -31.23 -21.42
CA GLU A 266 23.87 -31.43 -20.25
C GLU A 266 24.87 -32.60 -20.43
N ALA A 267 24.47 -33.65 -21.16
CA ALA A 267 25.33 -34.79 -21.49
C ALA A 267 26.56 -34.42 -22.36
N ASN A 268 26.46 -33.38 -23.19
CA ASN A 268 27.58 -32.92 -24.03
C ASN A 268 28.56 -32.05 -23.24
N GLU A 269 28.11 -31.37 -22.17
CA GLU A 269 28.97 -30.54 -21.32
C GLU A 269 29.86 -31.40 -20.43
N ILE A 270 29.32 -32.45 -19.81
CA ILE A 270 30.07 -33.39 -18.98
C ILE A 270 31.19 -34.07 -19.80
N ALA A 271 30.90 -34.42 -21.06
CA ALA A 271 31.88 -35.05 -21.95
C ALA A 271 33.01 -34.10 -22.39
N GLU A 272 32.73 -32.80 -22.57
CA GLU A 272 33.73 -31.78 -22.89
C GLU A 272 34.60 -31.45 -21.65
N GLU A 273 33.99 -31.35 -20.48
CA GLU A 273 34.68 -31.07 -19.22
C GLU A 273 35.60 -32.23 -18.80
N ASN A 274 35.16 -33.47 -19.03
CA ASN A 274 35.96 -34.66 -18.79
C ASN A 274 37.20 -34.75 -19.69
N LYS A 275 37.13 -34.25 -20.92
CA LYS A 275 38.31 -34.14 -21.80
C LYS A 275 39.33 -33.12 -21.28
N LEU A 276 38.86 -31.99 -20.76
CA LEU A 276 39.73 -30.97 -20.15
C LEU A 276 40.35 -31.46 -18.84
N ARG A 277 39.59 -32.18 -18.01
CA ARG A 277 40.09 -32.80 -16.78
C ARG A 277 41.12 -33.88 -17.05
N ALA A 278 40.95 -34.68 -18.10
CA ALA A 278 41.94 -35.65 -18.53
C ALA A 278 43.26 -34.99 -18.97
N MET A 279 43.20 -33.85 -19.68
CA MET A 279 44.40 -33.07 -20.00
C MET A 279 45.09 -32.48 -18.76
N LEU A 280 44.32 -32.18 -17.71
CA LEU A 280 44.81 -31.58 -16.47
C LEU A 280 45.08 -32.60 -15.34
N GLY A 281 44.90 -33.91 -15.59
CA GLY A 281 45.16 -34.98 -14.62
C GLY A 281 44.15 -35.09 -13.47
N LEU A 282 42.93 -34.58 -13.64
CA LEU A 282 41.87 -34.57 -12.62
C LEU A 282 40.85 -35.71 -12.84
N PRO A 283 40.16 -36.20 -11.79
CA PRO A 283 39.15 -37.25 -11.91
C PRO A 283 37.90 -36.79 -12.67
N LEU A 284 37.32 -37.72 -13.44
CA LEU A 284 36.18 -37.48 -14.34
C LEU A 284 34.86 -37.37 -13.56
N LEU A 285 33.95 -36.53 -14.05
CA LEU A 285 32.57 -36.42 -13.59
C LEU A 285 31.71 -37.54 -14.20
N HIS A 286 30.71 -38.01 -13.43
CA HIS A 286 29.69 -38.98 -13.86
C HIS A 286 28.44 -38.28 -14.36
#